data_AF-A0A9E4WY01-F1
#
_entry.id   AF-A0A9E4WY01-F1
#
_cell.length_a   1.000
_cell.length_b   1.000
_cell.length_c   1.000
_cell.angle_alpha   90.00
_cell.angle_beta   90.00
_cell.angle_gamma   90.00
#
_symmetry.space_group_name_H-M   'P 1'
#
loop_
_entity.id
_entity.type
_entity.pdbx_description
1 polymer ?
#
loop_
_entity_poly.entity_id
_entity_poly.type
_entity_poly.pdbx_seq_one_letter_code
_entity_poly.pdbx_strand_id
1 'polypeptide(L)'
;AINEVRAIAESLGGFVEHLTSSGDADRQQATVTIRVPQDQFSIGMERIEALGKVRSRNVGSEDVSERFIDLEARLKSSLRQEKSLLSLLERANTVSEILTIERELSRVRSDIERFQGQLKFLERRVDLATITVSLVMPPLESIESPSASLSIEVTEVAASVDRVKSLVITLNGVVDQVVLSLRDDRSKANISLRVFPADFQQALDFLESEGDVFVKEVREGAPVKEGDTTRPEKPDARIVVSLVGASPWLSIGVIVAIAVPVGGVLLVAFFVLLVLRARGRR
;
A
#
# COMPACT_ATOMS: atom_id res chain seq x y z
N ALA A 1 -5.66 10.53 13.32
CA ALA A 1 -4.33 10.62 12.65
C ALA A 1 -3.82 12.05 12.42
N ILE A 2 -4.15 12.79 11.33
CA ILE A 2 -3.52 14.12 11.07
C ILE A 2 -3.69 15.11 12.24
N ASN A 3 -4.92 15.20 12.78
CA ASN A 3 -5.22 16.08 13.92
C ASN A 3 -4.50 15.62 15.20
N GLU A 4 -4.25 14.32 15.38
CA GLU A 4 -3.49 13.80 16.52
C GLU A 4 -2.01 14.15 16.40
N VAL A 5 -1.41 14.05 15.21
CA VAL A 5 -0.01 14.47 14.98
C VAL A 5 0.14 15.96 15.32
N ARG A 6 -0.82 16.80 14.92
CA ARG A 6 -0.85 18.22 15.30
C ARG A 6 -0.93 18.39 16.83
N ALA A 7 -1.89 17.72 17.47
CA ALA A 7 -2.07 17.81 18.92
C ALA A 7 -0.84 17.34 19.71
N ILE A 8 -0.15 16.29 19.23
CA ILE A 8 1.12 15.83 19.81
C ILE A 8 2.16 16.94 19.72
N ALA A 9 2.37 17.51 18.53
CA ALA A 9 3.34 18.59 18.34
C ALA A 9 3.07 19.78 19.28
N GLU A 10 1.83 20.27 19.31
CA GLU A 10 1.42 21.40 20.15
C GLU A 10 1.58 21.09 21.65
N SER A 11 1.23 19.88 22.09
CA SER A 11 1.38 19.46 23.49
C SER A 11 2.84 19.37 23.97
N LEU A 12 3.78 19.23 23.03
CA LEU A 12 5.22 19.19 23.30
C LEU A 12 5.88 20.57 23.14
N GLY A 13 5.10 21.64 23.00
CA GLY A 13 5.61 22.99 22.76
C GLY A 13 6.12 23.22 21.34
N GLY A 14 5.79 22.32 20.42
CA GLY A 14 6.10 22.41 19.00
C GLY A 14 4.95 22.97 18.16
N PHE A 15 5.10 22.91 16.84
CA PHE A 15 4.10 23.36 15.88
C PHE A 15 4.19 22.60 14.56
N VAL A 16 3.13 22.69 13.74
CA VAL A 16 3.10 22.16 12.38
C VAL A 16 3.72 23.17 11.42
N GLU A 17 4.82 22.81 10.78
CA GLU A 17 5.49 23.64 9.77
C GLU A 17 4.83 23.48 8.40
N HIS A 18 4.48 22.24 8.04
CA HIS A 18 3.89 21.94 6.74
C HIS A 18 2.90 20.78 6.83
N LEU A 19 1.79 20.87 6.10
CA LEU A 19 0.80 19.81 5.97
C LEU A 19 0.34 19.73 4.51
N THR A 20 0.48 18.56 3.92
CA THR A 20 -0.13 18.22 2.62
C THR A 20 -0.97 16.97 2.77
N SER A 21 -2.14 16.97 2.12
CA SER A 21 -3.03 15.82 2.04
C SER A 21 -3.51 15.69 0.61
N SER A 22 -3.56 14.48 0.09
CA SER A 22 -4.02 14.15 -1.25
C SER A 22 -4.63 12.76 -1.28
N GLY A 23 -5.37 12.46 -2.34
CA GLY A 23 -5.98 11.15 -2.56
C GLY A 23 -7.51 11.17 -2.48
N ASP A 24 -8.10 10.10 -2.98
CA ASP A 24 -9.54 9.86 -2.99
C ASP A 24 -9.96 8.98 -1.81
N ALA A 25 -11.26 8.67 -1.71
CA ALA A 25 -11.85 7.90 -0.61
C ALA A 25 -11.07 6.61 -0.26
N ASP A 26 -10.52 5.92 -1.27
CA ASP A 26 -9.85 4.63 -1.11
C ASP A 26 -8.32 4.72 -1.00
N ARG A 27 -7.72 5.91 -1.22
CA ARG A 27 -6.26 6.10 -1.30
C ARG A 27 -5.81 7.44 -0.72
N GLN A 28 -6.25 7.74 0.49
CA GLN A 28 -5.82 8.95 1.16
C GLN A 28 -4.38 8.84 1.70
N GLN A 29 -3.59 9.87 1.44
CA GLN A 29 -2.24 10.02 1.95
C GLN A 29 -2.01 11.45 2.45
N ALA A 30 -1.19 11.59 3.48
CA ALA A 30 -0.81 12.88 4.01
C ALA A 30 0.65 12.90 4.45
N THR A 31 1.31 14.05 4.25
CA THR A 31 2.64 14.31 4.80
C THR A 31 2.53 15.50 5.75
N VAL A 32 2.98 15.29 6.99
CA VAL A 32 2.98 16.30 8.04
C VAL A 32 4.42 16.52 8.49
N THR A 33 4.90 17.76 8.41
CA THR A 33 6.19 18.16 8.97
C THR A 33 5.92 18.98 10.22
N ILE A 34 6.45 18.52 11.35
CA ILE A 34 6.33 19.20 12.65
C ILE A 34 7.72 19.58 13.16
N ARG A 35 7.77 20.67 13.92
CA ARG A 35 8.93 21.12 14.68
C ARG A 35 8.63 20.97 16.16
N VAL A 36 9.52 20.33 16.90
CA VAL A 36 9.40 20.13 18.36
C VAL A 36 10.72 20.49 19.03
N PRO A 37 10.73 20.95 20.28
CA PRO A 37 11.95 21.10 21.06
C PRO A 37 12.81 19.84 21.04
N GLN A 38 14.14 19.99 20.96
CA GLN A 38 15.06 18.87 20.78
C GLN A 38 14.94 17.81 21.89
N ASP A 39 14.73 18.24 23.13
CA ASP A 39 14.51 17.38 24.31
C ASP A 39 13.21 16.56 24.23
N GLN A 40 12.23 17.05 23.47
CA GLN A 40 10.93 16.39 23.26
C GLN A 40 10.91 15.46 22.04
N PHE A 41 12.00 15.39 21.25
CA PHE A 41 12.05 14.60 20.02
C PHE A 41 11.69 13.12 20.24
N SER A 42 12.33 12.47 21.21
CA SER A 42 12.12 11.04 21.49
C SER A 42 10.68 10.74 21.91
N ILE A 43 10.11 11.59 22.77
CA ILE A 43 8.73 11.48 23.25
C ILE A 43 7.74 11.71 22.10
N GLY A 44 8.00 12.73 21.27
CA GLY A 44 7.19 13.01 20.08
C GLY A 44 7.17 11.85 19.10
N MET A 45 8.34 11.24 18.84
CA MET A 45 8.45 10.09 17.97
C MET A 45 7.66 8.89 18.50
N GLU A 46 7.82 8.53 19.77
CA GLU A 46 7.10 7.40 20.39
C GLU A 46 5.58 7.58 20.31
N ARG A 47 5.09 8.78 20.63
CA ARG A 47 3.65 9.09 20.56
C ARG A 47 3.10 9.03 19.15
N ILE A 48 3.87 9.45 18.14
CA ILE A 48 3.47 9.37 16.73
C ILE A 48 3.47 7.92 16.26
N GLU A 49 4.47 7.12 16.64
CA GLU A 49 4.52 5.69 16.32
C GLU A 49 3.34 4.93 16.91
N ALA A 50 2.86 5.32 18.10
CA ALA A 50 1.69 4.72 18.72
C ALA A 50 0.37 4.96 17.95
N LEU A 51 0.32 5.90 16.99
CA LEU A 51 -0.88 6.18 16.20
C LEU A 51 -1.18 5.11 15.15
N GLY A 52 -0.22 4.22 14.82
CA GLY A 52 -0.44 3.20 13.80
C GLY A 52 0.76 2.29 13.55
N LYS A 53 0.68 1.47 12.50
CA LYS A 53 1.77 0.55 12.15
C LYS A 53 2.90 1.29 11.42
N VAL A 54 4.07 1.37 12.03
CA VAL A 54 5.27 1.95 11.43
C VAL A 54 5.74 1.08 10.26
N ARG A 55 5.78 1.65 9.04
CA ARG A 55 6.29 0.97 7.84
C ARG A 55 7.79 1.21 7.61
N SER A 56 8.25 2.41 7.94
CA SER A 56 9.63 2.84 7.78
C SER A 56 9.94 3.91 8.82
N ARG A 57 11.17 3.89 9.31
CA ARG A 57 11.71 4.87 10.26
C ARG A 57 13.13 5.22 9.82
N ASN A 58 13.41 6.51 9.74
CA ASN A 58 14.76 7.02 9.53
C ASN A 58 15.01 8.14 10.55
N VAL A 59 16.11 8.05 11.28
CA VAL A 59 16.50 9.01 12.32
C VAL A 59 17.94 9.43 12.03
N GLY A 60 18.16 10.74 11.97
CA GLY A 60 19.47 11.34 11.78
C GLY A 60 19.73 12.43 12.81
N SER A 61 21.00 12.71 13.04
CA SER A 61 21.47 13.84 13.83
C SER A 61 22.62 14.48 13.08
N GLU A 62 22.69 15.81 13.10
CA GLU A 62 23.77 16.59 12.47
C GLU A 62 24.41 17.45 13.56
N ASP A 63 25.71 17.24 13.81
CA ASP A 63 26.48 18.07 14.73
C ASP A 63 26.95 19.34 13.99
N VAL A 64 26.50 20.50 14.47
CA VAL A 64 26.82 21.81 13.89
C VAL A 64 27.79 22.63 14.77
N SER A 65 28.34 22.03 15.82
CA SER A 65 29.17 22.71 16.83
C SER A 65 30.41 23.37 16.22
N GLU A 66 31.13 22.65 15.35
CA GLU A 66 32.32 23.17 14.67
C GLU A 66 32.00 24.41 13.81
N ARG A 67 30.90 24.34 13.05
CA ARG A 67 30.44 25.43 12.20
C ARG A 67 30.00 26.64 13.02
N PHE A 68 29.36 26.42 14.17
CA PHE A 68 28.95 27.49 15.08
C PHE A 68 30.17 28.24 15.61
N ILE A 69 31.17 27.51 16.10
CA ILE A 69 32.42 28.08 16.65
C ILE A 69 33.18 28.87 15.57
N ASP A 70 33.29 28.36 14.34
CA ASP A 70 33.94 29.09 13.23
C ASP A 70 33.21 30.39 12.90
N LEU A 71 31.88 30.36 12.80
CA LEU A 71 31.07 31.55 12.51
C LEU A 71 31.17 32.61 13.61
N GLU A 72 31.18 32.20 14.88
CA GLU A 72 31.35 33.10 16.00
C GLU A 72 32.75 33.76 15.99
N ALA A 73 33.80 32.98 15.71
CA ALA A 73 35.16 33.49 15.59
C ALA A 73 35.30 34.51 14.45
N ARG A 74 34.69 34.22 13.28
CA ARG A 74 34.65 35.14 12.13
C ARG A 74 33.89 36.42 12.45
N LEU A 75 32.70 36.32 13.06
CA LEU A 75 31.91 37.47 13.48
C LEU A 75 32.72 38.36 14.44
N LYS A 76 33.36 37.77 15.45
CA LYS A 76 34.19 38.49 16.41
C LYS A 76 35.38 39.18 15.73
N SER A 77 35.96 38.55 14.70
CA SER A 77 37.05 39.16 13.91
C SER A 77 36.55 40.34 13.08
N SER A 78 35.43 40.19 12.38
CA SER A 78 34.83 41.26 11.57
C SER A 78 34.41 42.46 12.41
N LEU A 79 33.85 42.26 13.60
CA LEU A 79 33.52 43.35 14.53
C LEU A 79 34.77 44.12 15.01
N ARG A 80 35.89 43.42 15.24
CA ARG A 80 37.17 44.09 15.55
C ARG A 80 37.68 44.89 14.35
N GLN A 81 37.56 44.34 13.14
CA GLN A 81 37.96 45.01 11.91
C GLN A 81 37.09 46.26 11.67
N GLU A 82 35.78 46.18 11.86
CA GLU A 82 34.87 47.32 11.78
C GLU A 82 35.29 48.43 12.74
N LYS A 83 35.55 48.09 14.01
CA LYS A 83 36.03 49.06 15.01
C LYS A 83 37.35 49.72 14.59
N SER A 84 38.27 48.95 14.02
CA SER A 84 39.54 49.49 13.50
C SER A 84 39.32 50.42 12.32
N LEU A 85 38.44 50.07 11.37
CA LEU A 85 38.11 50.89 10.21
C LEU A 85 37.44 52.20 10.63
N LEU A 86 36.52 52.16 11.60
CA LEU A 86 35.90 53.37 12.17
C LEU A 86 36.94 54.29 12.81
N SER A 87 37.90 53.75 13.57
CA SER A 87 38.99 54.56 14.14
C SER A 87 39.93 55.15 13.08
N LEU A 88 40.16 54.44 11.96
CA LEU A 88 40.90 54.99 10.83
C LEU A 88 40.10 56.09 10.11
N LEU A 89 38.79 55.93 9.98
CA LEU A 89 37.90 56.91 9.37
C LEU A 89 37.92 58.25 10.13
N GLU A 90 37.92 58.20 11.47
CA GLU A 90 38.04 59.39 12.34
C GLU A 90 39.36 60.16 12.13
N ARG A 91 40.40 59.49 11.62
CA ARG A 91 41.75 60.05 11.42
C ARG A 91 42.06 60.38 9.95
N ALA A 92 41.16 60.05 9.03
CA ALA A 92 41.35 60.23 7.60
C ALA A 92 41.24 61.73 7.24
N ASN A 93 42.21 62.23 6.44
CA ASN A 93 42.28 63.66 6.12
C ASN A 93 42.01 63.95 4.64
N THR A 94 41.96 62.92 3.80
CA THR A 94 41.68 63.06 2.37
C THR A 94 40.40 62.35 1.96
N VAL A 95 39.72 62.89 0.95
CA VAL A 95 38.49 62.27 0.39
C VAL A 95 38.78 60.86 -0.15
N SER A 96 39.98 60.64 -0.72
CA SER A 96 40.37 59.33 -1.24
C SER A 96 40.48 58.27 -0.13
N GLU A 97 41.09 58.62 1.01
CA GLU A 97 41.17 57.74 2.19
C GLU A 97 39.78 57.41 2.72
N ILE A 98 38.92 58.43 2.89
CA ILE A 98 37.54 58.27 3.36
C ILE A 98 36.77 57.30 2.46
N LEU A 99 36.79 57.51 1.15
CA LEU A 99 36.08 56.64 0.19
C LEU A 99 36.62 55.21 0.20
N THR A 100 37.91 55.02 0.49
CA THR A 100 38.51 53.68 0.58
C THR A 100 38.05 52.97 1.85
N ILE A 101 38.08 53.67 2.99
CA ILE A 101 37.64 53.12 4.28
C ILE A 101 36.14 52.80 4.26
N GLU A 102 35.30 53.67 3.70
CA GLU A 102 33.85 53.44 3.57
C GLU A 102 33.52 52.20 2.73
N ARG A 103 34.26 51.96 1.63
CA ARG A 103 34.09 50.74 0.81
C ARG A 103 34.41 49.48 1.61
N GLU A 104 35.52 49.49 2.35
CA GLU A 104 35.87 48.36 3.22
C GLU A 104 34.90 48.19 4.38
N LEU A 105 34.42 49.28 4.97
CA LEU A 105 33.44 49.25 6.05
C LEU A 105 32.12 48.62 5.58
N SER A 106 31.65 48.99 4.39
CA SER A 106 30.47 48.40 3.75
C SER A 106 30.64 46.88 3.54
N ARG A 107 31.82 46.46 3.07
CA ARG A 107 32.15 45.03 2.91
C ARG A 107 32.12 44.28 4.24
N VAL A 108 32.79 44.81 5.26
CA VAL A 108 32.88 44.18 6.59
C VAL A 108 31.50 44.11 7.25
N ARG A 109 30.67 45.15 7.14
CA ARG A 109 29.28 45.13 7.64
C ARG A 109 28.43 44.07 6.95
N SER A 110 28.56 43.95 5.62
CA SER A 110 27.88 42.88 4.87
C SER A 110 28.28 41.48 5.36
N ASP A 111 29.56 41.29 5.70
CA ASP A 111 30.04 40.03 6.27
C ASP A 111 29.49 39.79 7.69
N ILE A 112 29.46 40.82 8.55
CA ILE A 112 28.86 40.76 9.89
C ILE A 112 27.40 40.32 9.82
N GLU A 113 26.60 40.98 8.98
CA GLU A 113 25.18 40.66 8.80
C GLU A 113 24.99 39.20 8.32
N ARG A 114 25.84 38.76 7.37
CA ARG A 114 25.81 37.38 6.88
C ARG A 114 26.12 36.38 7.98
N PHE A 115 27.18 36.59 8.77
CA PHE A 115 27.56 35.68 9.85
C PHE A 115 26.52 35.65 10.97
N GLN A 116 25.96 36.80 11.34
CA GLN A 116 24.86 36.87 12.32
C GLN A 116 23.62 36.11 11.83
N GLY A 117 23.24 36.26 10.56
CA GLY A 117 22.13 35.53 9.97
C GLY A 117 22.35 34.02 9.97
N GLN A 118 23.58 33.58 9.69
CA GLN A 118 23.96 32.16 9.72
C GLN A 118 23.96 31.58 11.14
N LEU A 119 24.48 32.30 12.13
CA LEU A 119 24.42 31.90 13.54
C LEU A 119 22.97 31.73 14.00
N LYS A 120 22.12 32.73 13.77
CA LYS A 120 20.69 32.67 14.11
C LYS A 120 19.95 31.52 13.42
N PHE A 121 20.39 31.13 12.23
CA PHE A 121 19.85 29.95 11.55
C PHE A 121 20.26 28.65 12.24
N LEU A 122 21.53 28.52 12.63
CA LEU A 122 22.03 27.34 13.36
C LEU A 122 21.41 27.23 14.75
N GLU A 123 21.28 28.32 15.51
CA GLU A 123 20.63 28.33 16.83
C GLU A 123 19.23 27.72 16.77
N ARG A 124 18.38 28.24 15.87
CA ARG A 124 17.02 27.73 15.68
C ARG A 124 16.97 26.26 15.25
N ARG A 125 18.04 25.76 14.61
CA ARG A 125 18.14 24.36 14.16
C ARG A 125 18.63 23.43 15.27
N VAL A 126 19.38 23.94 16.25
CA VAL A 126 19.73 23.20 17.47
C VAL A 126 18.53 23.14 18.42
N ASP A 127 17.77 24.23 18.55
CA ASP A 127 16.64 24.29 19.49
C ASP A 127 15.48 23.36 19.11
N LEU A 128 15.28 23.10 17.82
CA LEU A 128 14.12 22.37 17.30
C LEU A 128 14.53 21.17 16.46
N ALA A 129 13.98 20.00 16.80
CA ALA A 129 13.99 18.82 15.95
C ALA A 129 12.85 18.86 14.92
N THR A 130 13.13 18.32 13.74
CA THR A 130 12.13 18.16 12.66
C THR A 130 11.67 16.71 12.61
N ILE A 131 10.36 16.48 12.64
CA ILE A 131 9.76 15.17 12.42
C ILE A 131 8.86 15.26 11.19
N THR A 132 9.14 14.41 10.20
CA THR A 132 8.30 14.28 8.99
C THR A 132 7.53 12.97 9.08
N VAL A 133 6.22 13.05 9.07
CA VAL A 133 5.30 11.91 9.18
C VAL A 133 4.57 11.73 7.86
N SER A 134 4.80 10.60 7.20
CA SER A 134 4.01 10.18 6.03
C SER A 134 2.95 9.18 6.47
N LEU A 135 1.69 9.60 6.39
CA LEU A 135 0.51 8.82 6.69
C LEU A 135 -0.07 8.28 5.39
N VAL A 136 -0.31 6.99 5.34
CA VAL A 136 -0.99 6.33 4.22
C VAL A 136 -2.10 5.47 4.79
N MET A 137 -3.27 5.50 4.16
CA MET A 137 -4.33 4.57 4.50
C MET A 137 -3.80 3.14 4.29
N PRO A 138 -4.05 2.19 5.22
CA PRO A 138 -3.83 0.79 4.91
C PRO A 138 -4.63 0.46 3.64
N PRO A 139 -4.10 -0.39 2.74
CA PRO A 139 -4.94 -0.94 1.68
C PRO A 139 -6.20 -1.48 2.33
N LEU A 140 -7.37 -1.18 1.77
CA LEU A 140 -8.57 -1.96 2.08
C LEU A 140 -8.12 -3.42 1.96
N GLU A 141 -8.19 -4.18 3.05
CA GLU A 141 -8.04 -5.62 2.95
C GLU A 141 -9.09 -6.03 1.92
N SER A 142 -8.66 -6.38 0.72
CA SER A 142 -9.55 -7.08 -0.18
C SER A 142 -9.91 -8.33 0.60
N ILE A 143 -11.15 -8.43 1.08
CA ILE A 143 -11.75 -9.72 1.36
C ILE A 143 -11.58 -10.42 0.02
N GLU A 144 -10.59 -11.31 -0.08
CA GLU A 144 -10.37 -12.04 -1.32
C GLU A 144 -11.64 -12.85 -1.49
N SER A 145 -12.52 -12.45 -2.40
CA SER A 145 -13.83 -13.10 -2.54
C SER A 145 -13.60 -14.52 -3.05
N PRO A 146 -14.33 -15.52 -2.54
CA PRO A 146 -14.08 -16.91 -2.90
C PRO A 146 -14.23 -17.08 -4.41
N SER A 147 -13.43 -17.97 -4.99
CA SER A 147 -13.49 -18.25 -6.42
C SER A 147 -13.36 -19.72 -6.74
N ALA A 148 -13.97 -20.15 -7.84
CA ALA A 148 -13.88 -21.54 -8.29
C ALA A 148 -13.81 -21.69 -9.81
N SER A 149 -13.24 -22.80 -10.24
CA SER A 149 -13.25 -23.28 -11.62
C SER A 149 -13.68 -24.75 -11.63
N LEU A 150 -14.70 -25.08 -12.42
CA LEU A 150 -15.24 -26.43 -12.55
C LEU A 150 -15.27 -26.85 -14.01
N SER A 151 -14.90 -28.11 -14.29
CA SER A 151 -15.20 -28.76 -15.56
C SER A 151 -16.08 -29.98 -15.31
N ILE A 152 -17.24 -30.00 -15.97
CA ILE A 152 -18.35 -30.90 -15.66
C ILE A 152 -18.80 -31.57 -16.96
N GLU A 153 -18.88 -32.90 -16.95
CA GLU A 153 -19.49 -33.67 -18.01
C GLU A 153 -21.00 -33.73 -17.77
N VAL A 154 -21.78 -33.27 -18.74
CA VAL A 154 -23.24 -33.17 -18.65
C VAL A 154 -23.92 -33.86 -19.82
N THR A 155 -25.13 -34.38 -19.61
CA THR A 155 -25.89 -35.07 -20.67
C THR A 155 -26.35 -34.09 -21.75
N GLU A 156 -26.88 -32.93 -21.35
CA GLU A 156 -27.44 -31.93 -22.26
C GLU A 156 -26.89 -30.53 -21.93
N VAL A 157 -25.90 -30.08 -22.71
CA VAL A 157 -25.16 -28.84 -22.43
C VAL A 157 -26.07 -27.62 -22.46
N ALA A 158 -26.97 -27.51 -23.43
CA ALA A 158 -27.89 -26.36 -23.54
C ALA A 158 -28.85 -26.29 -22.35
N ALA A 159 -29.44 -27.42 -21.95
CA ALA A 159 -30.34 -27.48 -20.80
C ALA A 159 -29.60 -27.15 -19.49
N SER A 160 -28.35 -27.60 -19.35
CA SER A 160 -27.52 -27.32 -18.18
C SER A 160 -27.15 -25.83 -18.09
N VAL A 161 -26.88 -25.18 -19.22
CA VAL A 161 -26.66 -23.72 -19.28
C VAL A 161 -27.88 -22.96 -18.79
N ASP A 162 -29.08 -23.38 -19.17
CA ASP A 162 -30.32 -22.72 -18.74
C ASP A 162 -30.56 -22.91 -17.24
N ARG A 163 -30.30 -24.11 -16.70
CA ARG A 163 -30.37 -24.38 -15.25
C ARG A 163 -29.35 -23.55 -14.46
N VAL A 164 -28.11 -23.42 -14.94
CA VAL A 164 -27.09 -22.56 -14.33
C VAL A 164 -27.53 -21.09 -14.34
N LYS A 165 -28.09 -20.59 -15.45
CA LYS A 165 -28.64 -19.22 -15.49
C LYS A 165 -29.75 -19.02 -14.47
N SER A 166 -30.67 -19.98 -14.35
CA SER A 166 -31.76 -19.92 -13.38
C SER A 166 -31.25 -19.88 -11.93
N LEU A 167 -30.27 -20.72 -11.58
CA LEU A 167 -29.62 -20.66 -10.26
C LEU A 167 -29.05 -19.27 -9.99
N VAL A 168 -28.26 -18.73 -10.93
CA VAL A 168 -27.61 -17.43 -10.73
C VAL A 168 -28.63 -16.32 -10.49
N ILE A 169 -29.76 -16.34 -11.20
CA ILE A 169 -30.87 -15.40 -10.96
C ILE A 169 -31.48 -15.60 -9.57
N THR A 170 -31.72 -16.85 -9.14
CA THR A 170 -32.25 -17.17 -7.79
C THR A 170 -31.34 -16.67 -6.68
N LEU A 171 -30.02 -16.76 -6.87
CA LEU A 171 -29.02 -16.27 -5.92
C LEU A 171 -28.77 -14.76 -6.02
N ASN A 172 -29.55 -14.03 -6.83
CA ASN A 172 -29.31 -12.61 -7.15
C ASN A 172 -27.87 -12.34 -7.66
N GLY A 173 -27.26 -13.33 -8.31
CA GLY A 173 -25.96 -13.24 -8.93
C GLY A 173 -26.00 -12.65 -10.33
N VAL A 174 -24.85 -12.62 -10.99
CA VAL A 174 -24.66 -12.10 -12.34
C VAL A 174 -23.99 -13.15 -13.21
N VAL A 175 -24.57 -13.45 -14.37
CA VAL A 175 -23.88 -14.22 -15.42
C VAL A 175 -23.10 -13.22 -16.28
N ASP A 176 -21.77 -13.28 -16.22
CA ASP A 176 -20.89 -12.37 -16.96
C ASP A 176 -20.79 -12.75 -18.43
N GLN A 177 -20.66 -14.05 -18.71
CA GLN A 177 -20.46 -14.55 -20.06
C GLN A 177 -20.93 -16.00 -20.19
N VAL A 178 -21.52 -16.33 -21.34
CA VAL A 178 -21.79 -17.70 -21.77
C VAL A 178 -21.25 -17.85 -23.20
N VAL A 179 -20.32 -18.77 -23.40
CA VAL A 179 -19.78 -19.13 -24.72
C VAL A 179 -20.16 -20.57 -25.03
N LEU A 180 -21.02 -20.74 -26.03
CA LEU A 180 -21.40 -22.06 -26.56
C LEU A 180 -20.54 -22.39 -27.77
N SER A 181 -20.06 -23.62 -27.83
CA SER A 181 -19.36 -24.14 -29.00
C SER A 181 -19.86 -25.54 -29.34
N LEU A 182 -20.09 -25.78 -30.62
CA LEU A 182 -20.33 -27.11 -31.16
C LEU A 182 -19.17 -27.45 -32.10
N ARG A 183 -18.47 -28.54 -31.82
CA ARG A 183 -17.44 -29.11 -32.70
C ARG A 183 -17.52 -30.63 -32.66
N ASP A 184 -17.49 -31.27 -33.83
CA ASP A 184 -17.44 -32.73 -33.98
C ASP A 184 -18.49 -33.47 -33.13
N ASP A 185 -19.75 -33.02 -33.20
CA ASP A 185 -20.90 -33.58 -32.46
C ASP A 185 -20.78 -33.51 -30.92
N ARG A 186 -19.85 -32.69 -30.41
CA ARG A 186 -19.71 -32.40 -28.97
C ARG A 186 -20.03 -30.96 -28.69
N SER A 187 -21.09 -30.78 -27.89
CA SER A 187 -21.46 -29.49 -27.32
C SER A 187 -20.53 -29.15 -26.14
N LYS A 188 -20.11 -27.91 -26.05
CA LYS A 188 -19.43 -27.36 -24.87
C LYS A 188 -19.96 -25.97 -24.55
N ALA A 189 -19.99 -25.63 -23.26
CA ALA A 189 -20.31 -24.30 -22.79
C ALA A 189 -19.25 -23.84 -21.78
N ASN A 190 -18.75 -22.62 -21.92
CA ASN A 190 -17.98 -21.96 -20.87
C ASN A 190 -18.83 -20.82 -20.30
N ILE A 191 -19.02 -20.83 -18.98
CA ILE A 191 -19.85 -19.89 -18.25
C ILE A 191 -18.98 -19.18 -17.22
N SER A 192 -18.98 -17.85 -17.21
CA SER A 192 -18.43 -17.04 -16.13
C SER A 192 -19.58 -16.39 -15.38
N LEU A 193 -19.62 -16.57 -14.07
CA LEU A 193 -20.67 -16.04 -13.21
C LEU A 193 -20.09 -15.49 -11.91
N ARG A 194 -20.87 -14.61 -11.27
CA ARG A 194 -20.59 -14.02 -9.96
C ARG A 194 -21.78 -14.20 -9.04
N VAL A 195 -21.52 -14.62 -7.80
CA VAL A 195 -22.52 -14.72 -6.73
C VAL A 195 -22.02 -13.96 -5.50
N PHE A 196 -22.86 -13.78 -4.49
CA PHE A 196 -22.39 -13.26 -3.21
C PHE A 196 -21.55 -14.31 -2.49
N PRO A 197 -20.51 -13.93 -1.71
CA PRO A 197 -19.68 -14.87 -0.96
C PRO A 197 -20.47 -15.81 -0.04
N ALA A 198 -21.57 -15.32 0.56
CA ALA A 198 -22.46 -16.11 1.40
C ALA A 198 -23.19 -17.24 0.64
N ASP A 199 -23.43 -17.05 -0.66
CA ASP A 199 -24.16 -17.97 -1.53
C ASP A 199 -23.20 -18.87 -2.34
N PHE A 200 -21.88 -18.73 -2.14
CA PHE A 200 -20.83 -19.39 -2.92
C PHE A 200 -20.87 -20.92 -2.80
N GLN A 201 -21.00 -21.45 -1.58
CA GLN A 201 -21.09 -22.91 -1.38
C GLN A 201 -22.36 -23.50 -1.98
N GLN A 202 -23.50 -22.81 -1.83
CA GLN A 202 -24.76 -23.23 -2.47
C GLN A 202 -24.64 -23.28 -4.00
N ALA A 203 -23.92 -22.33 -4.60
CA ALA A 203 -23.67 -22.34 -6.03
C ALA A 203 -22.76 -23.50 -6.46
N LEU A 204 -21.73 -23.83 -5.68
CA LEU A 204 -20.86 -24.98 -5.93
C LEU A 204 -21.62 -26.30 -5.85
N ASP A 205 -22.39 -26.51 -4.78
CA ASP A 205 -23.17 -27.73 -4.57
C ASP A 205 -24.15 -27.98 -5.74
N PHE A 206 -24.79 -26.92 -6.22
CA PHE A 206 -25.67 -27.01 -7.39
C PHE A 206 -24.89 -27.40 -8.65
N LEU A 207 -23.77 -26.73 -8.93
CA LEU A 207 -22.96 -27.01 -10.12
C LEU A 207 -22.44 -28.44 -10.10
N GLU A 208 -21.99 -28.93 -8.95
CA GLU A 208 -21.54 -30.31 -8.75
C GLU A 208 -22.68 -31.32 -8.92
N SER A 209 -23.94 -30.92 -8.72
CA SER A 209 -25.11 -31.77 -8.96
C SER A 209 -25.52 -31.87 -10.43
N GLU A 210 -25.01 -31.01 -11.31
CA GLU A 210 -25.38 -30.98 -12.75
C GLU A 210 -24.80 -32.16 -13.55
N GLY A 211 -23.73 -32.79 -13.07
CA GLY A 211 -23.09 -33.89 -13.78
C GLY A 211 -21.77 -34.33 -13.15
N ASP A 212 -20.98 -35.10 -13.89
CA ASP A 212 -19.74 -35.67 -13.38
C ASP A 212 -18.61 -34.62 -13.44
N VAL A 213 -18.15 -34.19 -12.27
CA VAL A 213 -17.06 -33.20 -12.14
C VAL A 213 -15.70 -33.89 -12.28
N PHE A 214 -14.90 -33.47 -13.26
CA PHE A 214 -13.57 -34.03 -13.52
C PHE A 214 -12.42 -33.05 -13.26
N VAL A 215 -12.69 -31.74 -13.19
CA VAL A 215 -11.76 -30.73 -12.67
C VAL A 215 -12.50 -29.81 -11.71
N LYS A 216 -11.94 -29.58 -10.51
CA LYS A 216 -12.43 -28.63 -9.52
C LYS A 216 -11.25 -27.93 -8.86
N GLU A 217 -11.19 -26.61 -9.02
CA GLU A 217 -10.28 -25.75 -8.27
C GLU A 217 -11.11 -24.76 -7.47
N VAL A 218 -10.90 -24.70 -6.15
CA VAL A 218 -11.58 -23.74 -5.28
C VAL A 218 -10.51 -22.96 -4.53
N ARG A 219 -10.61 -21.64 -4.57
CA ARG A 219 -9.86 -20.73 -3.70
C ARG A 219 -10.82 -20.19 -2.66
N GLU A 220 -10.57 -20.57 -1.42
CA GLU A 220 -11.27 -20.00 -0.28
C GLU A 220 -10.94 -18.52 -0.15
N GLY A 221 -11.96 -17.74 0.17
CA GLY A 221 -11.78 -16.32 0.43
C GLY A 221 -11.10 -16.06 1.77
N ALA A 222 -10.67 -14.82 2.01
CA ALA A 222 -10.14 -14.43 3.30
C ALA A 222 -11.19 -14.68 4.42
N PRO A 223 -10.79 -15.22 5.58
CA PRO A 223 -11.73 -15.45 6.68
C PRO A 223 -12.39 -14.13 7.08
N VAL A 224 -13.72 -14.11 7.08
CA VAL A 224 -14.50 -12.94 7.52
C VAL A 224 -14.14 -12.66 8.98
N LYS A 225 -13.65 -11.45 9.26
CA LYS A 225 -13.32 -11.05 10.63
C LYS A 225 -14.60 -11.05 11.47
N GLU A 226 -14.52 -11.69 12.63
CA GLU A 226 -15.64 -11.82 13.57
C GLU A 226 -16.20 -10.43 13.92
N GLY A 227 -17.45 -10.16 13.53
CA GLY A 227 -18.13 -8.87 13.72
C GLY A 227 -18.28 -7.99 12.47
N ASP A 228 -17.64 -8.34 11.35
CA ASP A 228 -17.92 -7.70 10.05
C ASP A 228 -19.14 -8.38 9.39
N THR A 229 -20.32 -7.80 9.60
CA THR A 229 -21.59 -8.27 9.03
C THR A 229 -21.92 -7.58 7.69
N THR A 230 -20.97 -6.84 7.10
CA THR A 230 -21.26 -6.09 5.87
C THR A 230 -21.32 -7.05 4.68
N ARG A 231 -22.54 -7.35 4.23
CA ARG A 231 -22.74 -8.04 2.96
C ARG A 231 -22.20 -7.13 1.86
N PRO A 232 -21.33 -7.61 0.95
CA PRO A 232 -20.87 -6.79 -0.16
C PRO A 232 -22.07 -6.28 -0.97
N GLU A 233 -22.00 -5.05 -1.46
CA GLU A 233 -23.10 -4.37 -2.16
C GLU A 233 -23.45 -5.07 -3.49
N LYS A 234 -22.50 -5.84 -4.06
CA LYS A 234 -22.60 -6.54 -5.34
C LYS A 234 -22.01 -7.95 -5.25
N PRO A 235 -22.45 -8.90 -6.08
CA PRO A 235 -21.84 -10.21 -6.19
C PRO A 235 -20.43 -10.12 -6.80
N ASP A 236 -19.45 -10.68 -6.11
CA ASP A 236 -18.02 -10.57 -6.43
C ASP A 236 -17.27 -11.91 -6.33
N ALA A 237 -17.88 -12.95 -5.75
CA ALA A 237 -17.33 -14.31 -5.76
C ALA A 237 -17.49 -14.94 -7.15
N ARG A 238 -16.37 -15.25 -7.81
CA ARG A 238 -16.34 -15.65 -9.23
C ARG A 238 -16.30 -17.17 -9.39
N ILE A 239 -17.18 -17.71 -10.22
CA ILE A 239 -17.15 -19.12 -10.63
C ILE A 239 -17.05 -19.21 -12.16
N VAL A 240 -16.10 -20.00 -12.64
CA VAL A 240 -15.97 -20.37 -14.06
C VAL A 240 -16.36 -21.82 -14.20
N VAL A 241 -17.26 -22.12 -15.14
CA VAL A 241 -17.76 -23.48 -15.36
C VAL A 241 -17.63 -23.85 -16.83
N SER A 242 -16.94 -24.96 -17.09
CA SER A 242 -16.82 -25.59 -18.41
C SER A 242 -17.69 -26.83 -18.45
N LEU A 243 -18.83 -26.75 -19.14
CA LEU A 243 -19.74 -27.87 -19.36
C LEU A 243 -19.35 -28.56 -20.67
N VAL A 244 -19.20 -29.88 -20.64
CA VAL A 244 -18.85 -30.71 -21.80
C VAL A 244 -19.91 -31.80 -21.97
N GLY A 245 -20.45 -31.94 -23.17
CA GLY A 245 -21.43 -32.98 -23.49
C GLY A 245 -20.82 -34.37 -23.36
N ALA A 246 -21.57 -35.30 -22.75
CA ALA A 246 -21.10 -36.66 -22.50
C ALA A 246 -20.72 -37.39 -23.80
N SER A 247 -19.59 -38.11 -23.78
CA SER A 247 -19.17 -38.92 -24.94
C SER A 247 -19.66 -40.37 -24.81
N PRO A 248 -20.21 -41.00 -25.86
CA PRO A 248 -20.73 -42.36 -25.74
C PRO A 248 -19.69 -43.48 -25.50
N TRP A 249 -18.38 -43.17 -25.48
CA TRP A 249 -17.32 -44.20 -25.52
C TRP A 249 -16.23 -44.11 -24.45
N LEU A 250 -16.23 -43.11 -23.54
CA LEU A 250 -15.12 -42.94 -22.58
C LEU A 250 -15.61 -42.60 -21.17
N SER A 251 -16.08 -43.61 -20.44
CA SER A 251 -16.08 -43.60 -18.98
C SER A 251 -14.65 -43.84 -18.48
N ILE A 252 -13.82 -42.80 -18.50
CA ILE A 252 -12.49 -42.83 -17.87
C ILE A 252 -12.42 -41.64 -16.93
N GLY A 253 -12.72 -41.89 -15.65
CA GLY A 253 -12.48 -40.92 -14.57
C GLY A 253 -10.99 -40.63 -14.47
N VAL A 254 -10.59 -39.46 -14.98
CA VAL A 254 -9.27 -38.88 -14.74
C VAL A 254 -9.48 -37.69 -13.82
N ILE A 255 -9.27 -37.90 -12.52
CA ILE A 255 -9.15 -36.81 -11.55
C ILE A 255 -7.75 -36.21 -11.74
N VAL A 256 -7.68 -35.00 -12.29
CA VAL A 256 -6.43 -34.22 -12.31
C VAL A 256 -6.43 -33.31 -11.10
N ALA A 257 -5.69 -33.67 -10.05
CA ALA A 257 -5.38 -32.76 -8.96
C ALA A 257 -4.16 -31.91 -9.37
N ILE A 258 -4.35 -30.61 -9.60
CA ILE A 258 -3.25 -29.66 -9.79
C ILE A 258 -2.91 -29.06 -8.42
N ALA A 259 -1.76 -29.43 -7.86
CA ALA A 259 -1.20 -28.78 -6.69
C ALA A 259 -0.45 -27.51 -7.15
N VAL A 260 -0.92 -26.33 -6.75
CA VAL A 260 -0.17 -25.08 -6.91
C VAL A 260 0.74 -24.94 -5.67
N PRO A 261 2.08 -24.89 -5.82
CA PRO A 261 2.97 -24.76 -4.68
C PRO A 261 2.95 -23.33 -4.14
N VAL A 262 2.58 -23.17 -2.87
CA VAL A 262 2.93 -21.99 -2.08
C VAL A 262 4.21 -22.34 -1.33
N GLY A 263 5.33 -21.68 -1.67
CA GLY A 263 6.57 -21.72 -0.90
C GLY A 263 7.34 -23.04 -1.00
N GLY A 264 8.49 -23.01 -1.68
CA GLY A 264 9.26 -24.21 -1.99
C GLY A 264 9.69 -25.04 -0.79
N VAL A 265 9.22 -26.29 -0.71
CA VAL A 265 9.97 -27.47 -0.29
C VAL A 265 9.50 -28.66 -1.13
N LEU A 266 10.45 -29.35 -1.75
CA LEU A 266 10.26 -30.50 -2.63
C LEU A 266 10.14 -31.77 -1.78
N LEU A 267 9.04 -32.52 -1.91
CA LEU A 267 9.01 -33.94 -1.50
C LEU A 267 8.15 -34.75 -2.48
N VAL A 268 8.74 -35.83 -3.00
CA VAL A 268 8.27 -36.65 -4.11
C VAL A 268 7.54 -37.91 -3.61
N ALA A 269 6.61 -38.41 -4.45
CA ALA A 269 6.02 -39.77 -4.55
C ALA A 269 4.68 -40.00 -3.80
N PHE A 270 3.68 -40.75 -4.33
CA PHE A 270 3.72 -41.91 -5.23
C PHE A 270 2.48 -42.03 -6.16
N PHE A 271 2.57 -42.93 -7.13
CA PHE A 271 1.67 -43.19 -8.28
C PHE A 271 0.71 -44.38 -8.03
N VAL A 272 -0.53 -44.28 -8.57
CA VAL A 272 -1.46 -45.33 -9.08
C VAL A 272 -2.19 -46.33 -8.15
N LEU A 273 -3.51 -46.46 -8.36
CA LEU A 273 -4.14 -47.78 -8.57
C LEU A 273 -5.31 -47.74 -9.58
N LEU A 274 -5.14 -48.52 -10.64
CA LEU A 274 -6.09 -48.87 -11.69
C LEU A 274 -7.11 -49.89 -11.15
N VAL A 275 -8.42 -49.68 -11.36
CA VAL A 275 -9.42 -50.75 -11.23
C VAL A 275 -10.27 -50.82 -12.51
N LEU A 276 -9.90 -51.78 -13.36
CA LEU A 276 -10.77 -52.34 -14.39
C LEU A 276 -11.91 -53.10 -13.70
N ARG A 277 -13.15 -52.67 -13.90
CA ARG A 277 -14.31 -53.56 -13.73
C ARG A 277 -14.94 -53.82 -15.09
N ALA A 278 -14.45 -54.86 -15.76
CA ALA A 278 -15.15 -55.49 -16.86
C ALA A 278 -16.50 -56.02 -16.36
N ARG A 279 -17.61 -55.52 -16.92
CA ARG A 279 -18.91 -56.18 -16.79
C ARG A 279 -19.20 -56.86 -18.13
N GLY A 280 -18.90 -58.16 -18.16
CA GLY A 280 -19.18 -59.02 -19.30
C GLY A 280 -20.68 -59.16 -19.55
N ARG A 281 -21.01 -59.30 -20.84
CA ARG A 281 -22.31 -59.77 -21.36
C ARG A 281 -22.81 -60.99 -20.58
N ARG A 282 -24.10 -60.97 -20.22
CA ARG A 282 -25.14 -61.82 -20.79
C ARG A 282 -26.47 -61.07 -20.73
#